data_AF-A0A3B9WMM7-F1
#
_entry.id   AF-A0A3B9WMM7-F1
#
_cell.length_a   1.000
_cell.length_b   1.000
_cell.length_c   1.000
_cell.angle_alpha   90.00
_cell.angle_beta   90.00
_cell.angle_gamma   90.00
#
_symmetry.space_group_name_H-M   'P 1'
#
loop_
_entity.id
_entity.type
_entity.pdbx_description
1 polymer ?
#
loop_
_entity_poly.entity_id
_entity_poly.type
_entity_poly.pdbx_seq_one_letter_code
_entity_poly.pdbx_strand_id
1 'polypeptide(L)' 'MSLSSTNFTSRAFIEGLDGSDPLASFRNEFLINDDDVCYLDGNSLGRLPLATIGVVNDYL' A
#
# COMPACT_ATOMS: atom_id res chain seq x y z
N MET A 1 -29.79 23.35 5.28
CA MET A 1 -28.92 22.19 5.02
C MET A 1 -27.53 22.54 5.51
N SER A 2 -27.12 22.02 6.66
CA SER A 2 -25.78 22.27 7.21
C SER A 2 -24.76 21.51 6.37
N LEU A 3 -23.80 22.23 5.79
CA LEU A 3 -22.61 21.63 5.19
C LEU A 3 -21.80 21.02 6.33
N SER A 4 -21.85 19.70 6.47
CA SER A 4 -20.90 18.97 7.31
C SER A 4 -19.50 19.33 6.84
N SER A 5 -18.73 20.04 7.68
CA SER A 5 -17.32 20.31 7.42
C SER A 5 -16.56 18.99 7.50
N THR A 6 -16.27 18.36 6.36
CA THR A 6 -15.45 17.15 6.32
C THR A 6 -14.08 17.45 6.92
N ASN A 7 -13.70 16.70 7.96
CA ASN A 7 -12.38 16.79 8.55
C ASN A 7 -11.42 15.89 7.76
N PHE A 8 -10.67 16.50 6.84
CA PHE A 8 -9.73 15.82 5.94
C PHE A 8 -8.52 15.17 6.61
N THR A 9 -8.23 15.48 7.88
CA THR A 9 -7.14 14.85 8.64
C THR A 9 -7.62 13.78 9.62
N SER A 10 -8.94 13.53 9.66
CA SER A 10 -9.49 12.49 10.53
C SER A 10 -9.13 11.09 10.05
N ARG A 11 -8.91 10.17 10.99
CA ARG A 11 -8.65 8.75 10.71
C ARG A 11 -9.73 8.14 9.80
N ALA A 12 -11.00 8.38 10.12
CA ALA A 12 -12.14 7.87 9.35
C ALA A 12 -12.15 8.37 7.90
N PHE A 13 -11.70 9.61 7.66
CA PHE A 13 -11.58 10.13 6.29
C PHE A 13 -10.50 9.39 5.50
N ILE A 14 -9.33 9.17 6.10
CA ILE A 14 -8.22 8.44 5.46
C ILE A 14 -8.56 6.96 5.22
N GLU A 15 -9.18 6.29 6.19
CA GLU A 15 -9.67 4.91 6.03
C GLU A 15 -10.69 4.78 4.88
N GLY A 16 -11.51 5.82 4.68
CA GLY A 16 -12.41 5.91 3.52
C GLY A 16 -11.67 6.03 2.19
N LEU A 17 -10.52 6.71 2.16
CA LEU A 17 -9.67 6.77 0.96
C LEU A 17 -9.09 5.39 0.65
N ASP A 18 -8.50 4.72 1.64
CA ASP A 18 -7.94 3.38 1.48
C ASP A 18 -9.00 2.38 0.96
N GLY A 19 -10.21 2.43 1.51
CA GLY A 19 -11.31 1.55 1.08
C GLY A 19 -11.86 1.84 -0.32
N SER A 20 -11.54 3.01 -0.90
CA SER A 20 -11.97 3.41 -2.24
C SER A 20 -10.86 3.40 -3.29
N ASP A 21 -9.64 3.04 -2.89
CA ASP A 21 -8.48 3.04 -3.77
C ASP A 21 -8.57 1.92 -4.83
N PRO A 22 -8.73 2.25 -6.12
CA PRO A 22 -8.77 1.24 -7.19
C PRO A 22 -7.45 0.48 -7.36
N LEU A 23 -6.36 0.95 -6.74
CA LEU A 23 -5.03 0.34 -6.81
C LEU A 23 -4.69 -0.52 -5.58
N ALA A 24 -5.59 -0.61 -4.58
CA ALA A 24 -5.32 -1.29 -3.32
C ALA A 24 -4.85 -2.76 -3.51
N SER A 25 -5.33 -3.44 -4.55
CA SER A 25 -4.96 -4.82 -4.84
C SER A 25 -3.48 -5.00 -5.21
N PHE A 26 -2.83 -4.00 -5.79
CA PHE A 26 -1.41 -4.08 -6.17
C PHE A 26 -0.49 -4.25 -4.96
N ARG A 27 -0.91 -3.80 -3.76
CA ARG A 27 -0.16 -4.04 -2.52
C ARG A 27 0.13 -5.53 -2.31
N ASN A 28 -0.78 -6.40 -2.74
CA ASN A 28 -0.67 -7.85 -2.58
C ASN A 28 0.37 -8.50 -3.52
N GLU A 29 0.92 -7.75 -4.48
CA GLU A 29 1.96 -8.24 -5.39
C GLU A 29 3.38 -8.11 -4.80
N PHE A 30 3.52 -7.47 -3.64
CA PHE A 30 4.80 -7.19 -2.98
C PHE A 30 4.94 -7.95 -1.68
N LEU A 31 6.18 -8.35 -1.37
CA LEU A 31 6.51 -8.91 -0.05
C LEU A 31 6.50 -7.80 1.01
N ILE A 32 5.62 -7.93 1.99
CA ILE A 32 5.54 -7.08 3.18
C ILE A 32 5.70 -8.01 4.38
N ASN A 33 6.90 -8.00 4.97
CA ASN A 33 7.29 -8.89 6.05
C ASN A 33 7.02 -8.32 7.45
N ASP A 34 6.69 -7.03 7.53
CA ASP A 34 6.38 -6.30 8.75
C ASP A 34 5.27 -5.30 8.43
N ASP A 35 4.07 -5.53 8.98
CA ASP A 35 2.89 -4.69 8.77
C ASP A 35 2.92 -3.39 9.60
N ASP A 36 3.79 -3.30 10.62
CA ASP A 36 3.96 -2.09 11.42
C ASP A 36 4.90 -1.06 10.74
N VAL A 37 5.64 -1.48 9.70
CA VAL A 37 6.60 -0.63 8.98
C VAL A 37 5.95 0.12 7.83
N CYS A 38 5.85 1.44 7.99
CA CYS A 38 5.55 2.37 6.90
C CYS A 38 6.81 2.67 6.06
N TYR A 39 6.96 1.98 4.93
CA TYR A 39 8.13 2.12 4.05
C TYR A 39 7.97 3.28 3.06
N LEU A 40 8.70 4.37 3.31
CA LEU A 40 8.64 5.62 2.54
C LEU A 40 9.93 5.90 1.73
N ASP A 41 10.76 4.89 1.46
CA ASP A 41 12.02 5.01 0.70
C ASP A 41 12.02 4.20 -0.62
N GLY A 42 10.82 3.95 -1.16
CA GLY A 42 10.63 3.19 -2.41
C GLY A 42 11.23 3.85 -3.65
N ASN A 43 11.56 5.14 -3.57
CA ASN A 43 12.29 5.89 -4.60
C ASN A 43 13.78 5.50 -4.69
N SER A 44 14.35 4.97 -3.61
CA SER A 44 15.73 4.51 -3.54
C SER A 44 15.80 3.02 -3.89
N LEU A 45 15.03 2.21 -3.17
CA LEU A 45 14.93 0.77 -3.38
C LEU A 45 13.47 0.34 -3.41
N GLY A 46 13.01 -0.19 -4.54
CA GLY A 46 11.66 -0.74 -4.63
C GLY A 46 11.46 -1.93 -3.69
N ARG A 47 10.27 -2.07 -3.12
CA ARG A 47 9.90 -3.31 -2.40
C ARG A 47 9.95 -4.50 -3.37
N LEU A 48 10.30 -5.68 -2.85
CA LEU A 48 10.43 -6.90 -3.63
C LEU A 48 9.06 -7.37 -4.17
N PRO A 49 8.86 -7.48 -5.50
CA PRO A 49 7.70 -8.15 -6.06
C PRO A 49 7.75 -9.66 -5.77
N LEU A 50 6.61 -10.26 -5.40
CA LEU A 50 6.52 -11.70 -5.15
C LEU A 50 6.88 -12.54 -6.39
N ALA A 51 6.55 -12.04 -7.58
CA ALA A 51 6.90 -12.70 -8.84
C ALA A 51 8.41 -12.85 -9.04
N THR A 52 9.21 -11.89 -8.55
CA THR A 52 10.68 -11.94 -8.63
C THR A 52 11.25 -13.15 -7.87
N ILE A 53 10.63 -13.54 -6.76
CA ILE A 53 11.04 -14.73 -5.99
C ILE A 53 10.93 -15.98 -6.86
N GLY A 54 9.81 -16.16 -7.56
CA GLY A 54 9.58 -17.29 -8.47
C GLY A 54 10.60 -17.32 -9.61
N VAL A 55 10.77 -16.19 -10.31
CA VAL A 55 11.71 -16.09 -11.45
C VAL A 55 13.15 -16.42 -11.04
N VAL A 56 13.60 -15.96 -9.87
CA VAL A 56 14.96 -16.24 -9.38
C VAL A 56 15.10 -17.71 -8.98
N ASN A 57 14.11 -18.29 -8.30
CA ASN A 57 14.13 -19.70 -7.91
C ASN A 57 14.10 -20.64 -9.12
N ASP A 58 13.39 -20.28 -10.19
CA ASP A 58 13.34 -21.09 -11.42
C ASP A 58 14.66 -21.05 -12.21
N TYR A 59 15.45 -19.99 -12.02
CA TYR A 59 16.73 -19.80 -12.70
C TYR A 59 17.90 -20.52 -12.01
N LEU A 60 17.89 -20.58 -10.67
CA LEU A 60 18.96 -21.15 -9.84
C LEU A 60 18.80 -22.66 -9.62
#